data_AF-A0A2J8PC69-F1
#
_entry.id   AF-A0A2J8PC69-F1
#
_cell.length_a   1.000
_cell.length_b   1.000
_cell.length_c   1.000
_cell.angle_alpha   90.00
_cell.angle_beta   90.00
_cell.angle_gamma   90.00
#
_symmetry.space_group_name_H-M   'P 1'
#
loop_
_entity.id
_entity.type
_entity.pdbx_description
1 polymer ?
#
loop_
_entity_poly.entity_id
_entity_poly.type
_entity_poly.pdbx_seq_one_letter_code
_entity_poly.pdbx_strand_id
1 'polypeptide(L)'
;GRSCGTTRELQKLKQQAMEYYRENDVPRRLEELLNSTFYLQPADVYGHLANCFSKLAKPPTICKIVGKDVLDGLGLPTLQVDIFCTIQNFPKNVCSVVISTHFEVHENALPELAEAEEAERASAVSTAVQWVNSTIT
;
A
#
# COMPACT_ATOMS: atom_id res chain seq x y z
N GLY A 1 -0.18 -24.09 -46.87
CA GLY A 1 -0.05 -24.56 -45.47
C GLY A 1 0.88 -23.65 -44.70
N ARG A 2 0.35 -22.88 -43.74
CA ARG A 2 1.12 -22.04 -42.81
C ARG A 2 0.52 -22.23 -41.41
N SER A 3 0.88 -23.33 -40.75
CA SER A 3 0.50 -23.65 -39.36
C SER A 3 1.68 -24.18 -38.53
N CYS A 4 2.89 -24.17 -39.08
CA CYS A 4 4.07 -24.78 -38.44
C CYS A 4 4.71 -23.86 -37.37
N GLY A 5 4.50 -22.54 -37.43
CA GLY A 5 5.06 -21.58 -36.47
C GLY A 5 4.37 -21.62 -35.09
N THR A 6 3.04 -21.73 -35.08
CA THR A 6 2.22 -21.65 -33.86
C THR A 6 2.38 -22.86 -32.94
N THR A 7 2.57 -24.06 -33.47
CA THR A 7 2.69 -25.29 -32.65
C THR A 7 4.01 -25.32 -31.87
N ARG A 8 5.12 -24.90 -32.50
CA ARG A 8 6.44 -24.86 -31.86
C ARG A 8 6.53 -23.77 -30.80
N GLU A 9 5.94 -22.60 -31.07
CA GLU A 9 5.84 -21.51 -30.09
C GLU A 9 4.96 -21.90 -28.90
N LEU A 10 3.81 -22.53 -29.14
CA LEU A 10 2.93 -23.02 -28.10
C LEU A 10 3.61 -24.07 -27.20
N GLN A 11 4.37 -25.00 -27.80
CA GLN A 11 5.14 -25.99 -27.04
C GLN A 11 6.21 -25.32 -26.16
N LYS A 12 6.90 -24.30 -26.70
CA LYS A 12 7.89 -23.52 -25.93
C LYS A 12 7.23 -22.80 -24.75
N LEU A 13 6.08 -22.16 -24.96
CA LEU A 13 5.31 -21.50 -23.89
C LEU A 13 4.85 -22.49 -22.81
N LYS A 14 4.39 -23.68 -23.20
CA LYS A 14 4.02 -24.74 -22.23
C LYS A 14 5.20 -25.16 -21.37
N GLN A 15 6.37 -25.36 -21.98
CA GLN A 15 7.58 -25.73 -21.25
C GLN A 15 7.99 -24.64 -20.26
N GLN A 16 7.97 -23.38 -20.69
CA GLN A 16 8.26 -22.22 -19.83
C GLN A 16 7.29 -22.10 -18.65
N ALA A 17 5.98 -22.30 -18.88
CA ALA A 17 4.98 -22.27 -17.80
C ALA A 17 5.21 -23.41 -16.80
N MET A 18 5.52 -24.62 -17.29
CA MET A 18 5.79 -25.78 -16.44
C MET A 18 7.04 -25.56 -15.57
N GLU A 19 8.11 -25.01 -16.14
CA GLU A 19 9.32 -24.64 -15.41
C GLU A 19 9.02 -23.58 -14.36
N TYR A 20 8.33 -22.50 -14.72
CA TYR A 20 7.95 -21.43 -13.79
C TYR A 20 7.12 -21.94 -12.61
N TYR A 21 6.10 -22.76 -12.84
CA TYR A 21 5.27 -23.31 -11.75
C TYR A 21 6.04 -24.28 -10.86
N ARG A 22 6.97 -25.05 -11.44
CA ARG A 22 7.82 -25.97 -10.68
C ARG A 22 8.80 -25.20 -9.80
N GLU A 23 9.44 -24.15 -10.33
CA GLU A 23 10.37 -23.29 -9.58
C GLU A 23 9.69 -22.56 -8.42
N ASN A 24 8.42 -22.18 -8.60
CA ASN A 24 7.61 -21.52 -7.57
C ASN A 24 6.80 -22.51 -6.72
N ASP A 25 7.04 -23.82 -6.85
CA ASP A 25 6.42 -24.87 -6.03
C ASP A 25 4.88 -24.86 -6.05
N VAL A 26 4.28 -24.32 -7.13
CA VAL A 26 2.84 -24.07 -7.24
C VAL A 26 2.01 -25.35 -7.12
N PRO A 27 2.31 -26.46 -7.83
CA PRO A 27 1.49 -27.67 -7.77
C PRO A 27 1.41 -28.26 -6.36
N ARG A 28 2.56 -28.40 -5.68
CA ARG A 28 2.63 -28.97 -4.32
C ARG A 28 1.88 -28.10 -3.32
N ARG A 29 2.07 -26.78 -3.37
CA ARG A 29 1.38 -25.84 -2.47
C ARG A 29 -0.13 -25.83 -2.67
N LEU A 30 -0.59 -25.92 -3.93
CA LEU A 30 -2.02 -26.02 -4.23
C LEU A 30 -2.62 -27.33 -3.72
N GLU A 31 -1.93 -28.45 -3.91
CA GLU A 31 -2.37 -29.75 -3.40
C GLU A 31 -2.51 -29.76 -1.87
N GLU A 32 -1.49 -29.29 -1.14
CA GLU A 32 -1.52 -29.16 0.32
C GLU A 32 -2.69 -28.26 0.80
N LEU A 33 -2.91 -27.15 0.08
CA LEU A 33 -3.97 -26.22 0.39
C LEU A 33 -5.36 -26.84 0.16
N LEU A 34 -5.59 -27.49 -0.97
CA LEU A 34 -6.87 -28.12 -1.30
C LEU A 34 -7.18 -29.28 -0.35
N ASN A 35 -6.18 -30.10 -0.04
CA ASN A 35 -6.30 -31.18 0.91
C ASN A 35 -6.68 -30.66 2.30
N SER A 36 -5.97 -29.66 2.82
CA SER A 36 -6.28 -29.08 4.14
C SER A 36 -7.66 -28.42 4.18
N THR A 37 -8.06 -27.72 3.12
CA THR A 37 -9.38 -27.08 3.02
C THR A 37 -10.51 -28.12 3.06
N PHE A 38 -10.36 -29.26 2.38
CA PHE A 38 -11.35 -30.34 2.41
C PHE A 38 -11.57 -30.92 3.80
N TYR A 39 -10.50 -31.10 4.58
CA TYR A 39 -10.61 -31.60 5.96
C TYR A 39 -11.16 -30.55 6.93
N LEU A 40 -10.79 -29.28 6.77
CA LEU A 40 -11.21 -28.20 7.67
C LEU A 40 -12.67 -27.78 7.45
N GLN A 41 -13.21 -27.95 6.24
CA GLN A 41 -14.57 -27.56 5.85
C GLN A 41 -14.98 -26.17 6.38
N PRO A 42 -14.19 -25.11 6.12
CA PRO A 42 -14.50 -23.78 6.60
C PRO A 42 -15.83 -23.29 6.00
N ALA A 43 -16.58 -22.51 6.78
CA ALA A 43 -17.85 -21.93 6.33
C ALA A 43 -17.66 -21.03 5.09
N ASP A 44 -16.52 -20.34 4.99
CA ASP A 44 -16.09 -19.60 3.82
C ASP A 44 -14.83 -20.24 3.22
N VAL A 45 -15.05 -21.10 2.22
CA VAL A 45 -13.98 -21.80 1.50
C VAL A 45 -13.03 -20.82 0.82
N TYR A 46 -13.56 -19.81 0.13
CA TYR A 46 -12.73 -18.87 -0.64
C TYR A 46 -11.98 -17.90 0.27
N GLY A 47 -12.60 -17.46 1.37
CA GLY A 47 -11.91 -16.67 2.41
C GLY A 47 -10.76 -17.45 3.06
N HIS A 48 -10.96 -18.74 3.34
CA HIS A 48 -9.88 -19.60 3.84
C HIS A 48 -8.72 -19.72 2.83
N LEU A 49 -9.02 -20.02 1.56
CA LEU A 49 -8.01 -20.09 0.50
C LEU A 49 -7.25 -18.77 0.34
N ALA A 50 -7.96 -17.63 0.34
CA ALA A 50 -7.35 -16.31 0.25
C ALA A 50 -6.38 -16.04 1.41
N ASN A 51 -6.74 -16.41 2.65
CA ASN A 51 -5.86 -16.29 3.80
C ASN A 51 -4.62 -17.18 3.69
N CYS A 52 -4.75 -18.39 3.14
CA CYS A 52 -3.61 -19.27 2.89
C CYS A 52 -2.66 -18.71 1.82
N PHE A 53 -3.18 -18.24 0.68
CA PHE A 53 -2.37 -17.58 -0.34
C PHE A 53 -1.71 -16.29 0.18
N SER A 54 -2.38 -15.57 1.08
CA SER A 54 -1.82 -14.37 1.71
C SER A 54 -0.53 -14.67 2.50
N LYS A 55 -0.41 -15.87 3.09
CA LYS A 55 0.82 -16.31 3.79
C LYS A 55 1.97 -16.68 2.84
N LEU A 56 1.64 -17.06 1.61
CA LEU A 56 2.62 -17.39 0.57
C LEU A 56 3.05 -16.16 -0.22
N ALA A 57 2.24 -15.09 -0.20
CA ALA A 57 2.55 -13.84 -0.88
C ALA A 57 3.77 -13.15 -0.27
N LYS A 58 4.43 -12.31 -1.07
CA LYS A 58 5.52 -11.45 -0.60
C LYS A 58 5.02 -10.53 0.52
N PRO A 59 5.89 -10.19 1.50
CA PRO A 59 5.53 -9.26 2.55
C PRO A 59 5.15 -7.88 1.97
N PRO A 60 4.25 -7.14 2.63
CA PRO A 60 3.94 -5.76 2.26
C PRO A 60 5.19 -4.89 2.16
N THR A 61 5.33 -4.14 1.08
CA THR A 61 6.42 -3.14 0.93
C THR A 61 5.85 -1.76 0.68
N ILE A 62 6.38 -0.73 1.32
CA ILE A 62 5.97 0.65 1.08
C ILE A 62 6.24 0.98 -0.39
N CYS A 63 5.20 1.45 -1.09
CA CYS A 63 5.28 1.77 -2.52
C CYS A 63 5.02 3.25 -2.80
N LYS A 64 4.34 3.95 -1.89
CA LYS A 64 4.01 5.36 -2.03
C LYS A 64 3.71 5.97 -0.66
N ILE A 65 4.17 7.19 -0.44
CA ILE A 65 3.79 8.03 0.70
C ILE A 65 3.19 9.30 0.12
N VAL A 66 2.12 9.82 0.73
CA VAL A 66 1.45 11.04 0.29
C VAL A 66 1.25 11.96 1.48
N GLY A 67 1.82 13.16 1.41
CA GLY A 67 1.55 14.26 2.32
C GLY A 67 0.41 15.13 1.80
N LYS A 68 -0.51 15.52 2.67
CA LYS A 68 -1.63 16.40 2.40
C LYS A 68 -1.69 17.50 3.44
N ASP A 69 -1.97 18.71 2.99
CA ASP A 69 -2.39 19.80 3.86
C ASP A 69 -3.90 19.65 4.12
N VAL A 70 -4.28 19.54 5.39
CA VAL A 70 -5.67 19.41 5.85
C VAL A 70 -5.90 20.36 7.02
N LEU A 71 -7.17 20.61 7.37
CA LEU A 71 -7.51 21.44 8.52
C LEU A 71 -7.78 20.56 9.76
N ASP A 72 -7.33 21.01 10.92
CA ASP A 72 -7.62 20.39 12.20
C ASP A 72 -9.01 20.79 12.75
N GLY A 73 -9.30 20.38 14.00
CA GLY A 73 -10.57 20.70 14.65
C GLY A 73 -10.79 22.19 14.97
N LEU A 74 -9.75 23.02 14.84
CA LEU A 74 -9.80 24.47 15.00
C LEU A 74 -9.82 25.19 13.64
N GLY A 75 -9.79 24.46 12.53
CA GLY A 75 -9.71 25.03 11.19
C GLY A 75 -8.29 25.47 10.80
N LEU A 76 -7.26 25.03 11.54
CA LEU A 76 -5.87 25.40 11.28
C LEU A 76 -5.15 24.35 10.42
N PRO A 77 -4.21 24.76 9.55
CA PRO A 77 -3.42 23.83 8.75
C PRO A 77 -2.65 22.79 9.57
N THR A 78 -2.73 21.54 9.15
CA THR A 78 -2.03 20.38 9.72
C THR A 78 -1.66 19.38 8.62
N LEU A 79 -0.62 18.57 8.87
CA LEU A 79 -0.14 17.59 7.90
C LEU A 79 -0.85 16.25 8.10
N GLN A 80 -1.47 15.72 7.05
CA GLN A 80 -1.85 14.31 6.98
C GLN A 80 -0.87 13.54 6.10
N VAL A 81 -0.42 12.38 6.57
CA VAL A 81 0.44 11.45 5.82
C VAL A 81 -0.31 10.15 5.59
N ASP A 82 -0.45 9.77 4.31
CA ASP A 82 -1.00 8.50 3.88
C ASP A 82 0.12 7.56 3.40
N ILE A 83 0.17 6.36 3.94
CA ILE A 83 1.14 5.32 3.58
C ILE A 83 0.45 4.25 2.74
N PHE A 84 1.03 3.96 1.58
CA PHE A 84 0.58 2.89 0.69
C PHE A 84 1.64 1.81 0.61
N CYS A 85 1.21 0.55 0.70
CA CYS A 85 2.04 -0.62 0.49
C CYS A 85 1.56 -1.46 -0.69
N THR A 86 2.49 -2.08 -1.40
CA THR A 86 2.18 -3.18 -2.32
C THR A 86 1.88 -4.43 -1.50
N ILE A 87 0.62 -4.88 -1.51
CA ILE A 87 0.15 -6.07 -0.82
C ILE A 87 -0.52 -6.98 -1.85
N GLN A 88 -0.04 -8.22 -1.97
CA GLN A 88 -0.57 -9.20 -2.94
C GLN A 88 -0.60 -8.64 -4.37
N ASN A 89 0.46 -7.92 -4.76
CA ASN A 89 0.61 -7.23 -6.05
C ASN A 89 -0.34 -6.04 -6.31
N PHE A 90 -1.05 -5.56 -5.29
CA PHE A 90 -1.89 -4.36 -5.41
C PHE A 90 -1.42 -3.25 -4.45
N PRO A 91 -1.39 -1.97 -4.89
CA PRO A 91 -1.19 -0.86 -3.98
C PRO A 91 -2.42 -0.70 -3.08
N LYS A 92 -2.21 -0.71 -1.76
CA LYS A 92 -3.26 -0.50 -0.75
C LYS A 92 -2.84 0.61 0.21
N ASN A 93 -3.76 1.51 0.55
CA ASN A 93 -3.55 2.41 1.69
C ASN A 93 -3.59 1.56 2.97
N VAL A 94 -2.52 1.63 3.76
CA VAL A 94 -2.38 0.83 4.98
C VAL A 94 -2.48 1.66 6.25
N CYS A 95 -2.23 2.98 6.14
CA CYS A 95 -2.19 3.87 7.28
C CYS A 95 -2.42 5.31 6.83
N SER A 96 -3.13 6.08 7.64
CA SER A 96 -3.28 7.52 7.54
C SER A 96 -3.06 8.12 8.92
N VAL A 97 -2.17 9.09 9.02
CA VAL A 97 -1.80 9.74 10.29
C VAL A 97 -1.89 11.25 10.10
N VAL A 98 -2.50 11.93 11.07
CA VAL A 98 -2.50 13.40 11.15
C VAL A 98 -1.48 13.83 12.19
N ILE A 99 -0.61 14.77 11.83
CA ILE A 99 0.48 15.27 12.67
C ILE A 99 0.10 16.66 13.14
N SER A 100 -0.30 16.77 14.41
CA SER A 100 -0.65 18.04 15.03
C SER A 100 0.50 19.05 14.89
N THR A 101 0.15 20.24 14.43
CA THR A 101 1.04 21.40 14.45
C THR A 101 0.97 22.02 15.84
N HIS A 102 2.11 22.55 16.33
CA HIS A 102 2.14 23.25 17.62
C HIS A 102 1.10 24.39 17.61
N PHE A 103 0.36 24.55 18.70
CA PHE A 103 -0.66 25.58 18.86
C PHE A 103 -0.63 26.10 20.29
N GLU A 104 -0.31 27.38 20.44
CA GLU A 104 -0.40 28.11 21.70
C GLU A 104 -1.42 29.24 21.55
N VAL A 105 -2.35 29.34 22.49
CA VAL A 105 -3.32 30.45 22.54
C VAL A 105 -2.79 31.48 23.52
N HIS A 106 -2.36 32.62 22.98
CA HIS A 106 -2.02 33.78 23.79
C HIS A 106 -3.25 34.69 23.94
N GLU A 107 -3.90 34.67 25.12
CA GLU A 107 -5.13 35.44 25.41
C GLU A 107 -5.01 36.97 25.15
N ASN A 108 -3.79 37.51 25.08
CA ASN A 108 -3.51 38.93 24.84
C ASN A 108 -2.55 39.17 23.66
N ALA A 109 -2.43 38.24 22.72
CA ALA A 109 -1.59 38.45 21.54
C ALA A 109 -2.09 39.64 20.73
N LEU A 110 -1.14 40.45 20.24
CA LEU A 110 -1.42 41.46 19.23
C LEU A 110 -1.88 40.74 17.95
N PRO A 111 -2.88 41.27 17.21
CA PRO A 111 -3.36 40.65 15.97
C PRO A 111 -2.24 40.33 14.98
N GLU A 112 -1.26 41.22 14.84
CA GLU A 112 -0.09 41.01 13.97
C GLU A 112 0.75 39.79 14.37
N LEU A 113 0.85 39.49 15.67
CA LEU A 113 1.58 38.32 16.16
C LEU A 113 0.82 37.03 15.83
N ALA A 114 -0.50 37.03 16.01
CA ALA A 114 -1.35 35.89 15.67
C ALA A 114 -1.32 35.59 14.16
N GLU A 115 -1.39 36.62 13.31
CA GLU A 115 -1.26 36.47 11.85
C GLU A 115 0.12 35.93 11.45
N ALA A 116 1.19 36.38 12.11
CA ALA A 116 2.54 35.88 11.86
C ALA A 116 2.70 34.40 12.24
N GLU A 117 2.16 33.98 13.39
CA GLU A 117 2.16 32.58 13.84
C GLU A 117 1.35 31.67 12.90
N GLU A 118 0.20 32.14 12.40
CA GLU A 118 -0.59 31.41 11.41
C GLU A 118 0.16 31.26 10.08
N ALA A 119 0.82 32.32 9.61
CA ALA A 119 1.63 32.27 8.40
C ALA A 119 2.85 31.33 8.55
N GLU A 120 3.50 31.34 9.72
CA GLU A 120 4.58 30.40 10.04
C GLU A 120 4.09 28.96 10.02
N ARG A 121 2.94 28.68 10.65
CA ARG A 121 2.30 27.36 10.62
C ARG A 121 2.04 26.90 9.20
N ALA A 122 1.41 27.74 8.37
CA ALA A 122 1.10 27.40 6.98
C ALA A 122 2.37 27.09 6.18
N SER A 123 3.44 27.87 6.37
CA SER A 123 4.75 27.65 5.76
C SER A 123 5.37 26.31 6.21
N ALA A 124 5.29 25.99 7.50
CA ALA A 124 5.80 24.75 8.06
C ALA A 124 5.05 23.52 7.50
N VAL A 125 3.72 23.56 7.44
CA VAL A 125 2.90 22.48 6.86
C VAL A 125 3.19 22.32 5.38
N SER A 126 3.22 23.41 4.61
CA SER A 126 3.56 23.39 3.19
C SER A 126 4.93 22.75 2.92
N THR A 127 5.94 23.15 3.71
CA THR A 127 7.29 22.56 3.65
C THR A 127 7.27 21.07 3.96
N ALA A 128 6.55 20.66 5.01
CA ALA A 128 6.45 19.26 5.39
C ALA A 128 5.74 18.41 4.32
N VAL A 129 4.68 18.92 3.69
CA VAL A 129 4.01 18.29 2.55
C VAL A 129 4.98 18.06 1.39
N GLN A 130 5.82 19.04 1.06
CA GLN A 130 6.83 18.89 0.00
C GLN A 130 7.87 17.80 0.33
N TRP A 131 8.33 17.75 1.58
CA TRP A 131 9.30 16.73 2.01
C TRP A 131 8.70 15.33 1.98
N VAL A 132 7.47 15.16 2.47
CA VAL A 132 6.78 13.86 2.45
C VAL A 132 6.52 13.38 1.02
N ASN A 133 6.18 14.28 0.11
CA ASN A 133 5.92 13.96 -1.29
C ASN A 133 7.19 13.82 -2.15
N SER A 134 8.38 13.98 -1.56
CA SER A 134 9.65 13.73 -2.24
C SER A 134 9.87 12.22 -2.47
N THR A 135 10.78 11.88 -3.38
CA THR A 135 11.02 10.48 -3.77
C THR A 135 11.48 9.63 -2.59
N ILE A 136 10.86 8.47 -2.42
CA ILE A 136 11.31 7.42 -1.49
C ILE A 136 12.58 6.81 -2.07
N THR A 137 13.73 7.10 -1.47
CA THR A 137 15.02 6.43 -1.74
C THR A 137 15.06 5.02 -1.17
#